data_AF-D3T869-F1
#
_entry.id   AF-D3T869-F1
#
_cell.length_a   1.000
_cell.length_b   1.000
_cell.length_c   1.000
_cell.angle_alpha   90.00
_cell.angle_beta   90.00
_cell.angle_gamma   90.00
#
_symmetry.space_group_name_H-M   'P 1'
#
loop_
_entity.id
_entity.type
_entity.pdbx_description
1 polymer ?
#
loop_
_entity_poly.entity_id
_entity_poly.type
_entity_poly.pdbx_seq_one_letter_code
_entity_poly.pdbx_strand_id
1 'polypeptide(L)' 'MGVVKKIDEELKRSMENIKEKIKSDDILNRILNKEAIQVNEGEIDWKVKCGQEIVEVYKKLVNIVDKLKVVS' A
#
# COMPACT_ATOMS: atom_id res chain seq x y z
N MET A 1 -9.67 -26.78 -8.51
CA MET A 1 -8.77 -25.83 -9.21
C MET A 1 -9.39 -24.45 -9.49
N GLY A 2 -10.70 -24.33 -9.76
CA GLY A 2 -11.32 -23.01 -10.06
C GLY A 2 -11.42 -22.01 -8.89
N VAL A 3 -11.63 -22.49 -7.66
CA VAL A 3 -11.80 -21.60 -6.47
C VAL A 3 -10.51 -20.88 -6.10
N VAL A 4 -9.37 -21.59 -6.10
CA VAL A 4 -8.05 -21.02 -5.78
C VAL A 4 -7.67 -19.92 -6.78
N LYS A 5 -7.90 -20.16 -8.07
CA LYS A 5 -7.64 -19.17 -9.13
C LYS A 5 -8.51 -17.92 -8.97
N LYS A 6 -9.80 -18.10 -8.62
CA LYS A 6 -10.71 -16.97 -8.36
C LYS A 6 -10.24 -16.13 -7.17
N ILE A 7 -9.82 -16.77 -6.08
CA ILE A 7 -9.30 -16.07 -4.89
C ILE A 7 -8.01 -15.31 -5.22
N ASP A 8 -7.10 -15.87 -6.02
CA ASP A 8 -5.88 -15.19 -6.46
C ASP A 8 -6.18 -13.95 -7.33
N GLU A 9 -7.15 -14.05 -8.24
CA GLU A 9 -7.60 -12.91 -9.06
C GLU A 9 -8.26 -11.80 -8.22
N GLU A 10 -9.09 -12.17 -7.24
CA GLU A 10 -9.72 -11.21 -6.31
C GLU A 10 -8.68 -10.53 -5.41
N LEU A 11 -7.68 -11.29 -4.94
CA LEU A 11 -6.56 -10.78 -4.16
C LEU A 11 -5.71 -9.79 -4.97
N LYS A 12 -5.36 -10.15 -6.22
CA LYS A 12 -4.63 -9.26 -7.14
C LYS A 12 -5.38 -7.95 -7.36
N ARG A 13 -6.67 -8.03 -7.68
CA ARG A 13 -7.51 -6.84 -7.90
C ARG A 13 -7.57 -5.96 -6.64
N SER A 14 -7.69 -6.57 -5.47
CA SER A 14 -7.71 -5.84 -4.20
C SER A 14 -6.39 -5.14 -3.92
N MET A 15 -5.26 -5.80 -4.20
CA MET A 15 -3.92 -5.21 -4.06
C MET A 15 -3.67 -4.07 -5.04
N GLU A 16 -4.14 -4.19 -6.28
CA GLU A 16 -4.08 -3.13 -7.27
C GLU A 16 -4.93 -1.92 -6.86
N ASN A 17 -6.16 -2.13 -6.40
CA ASN A 17 -7.03 -1.07 -5.91
C ASN A 17 -6.41 -0.30 -4.73
N ILE A 18 -5.77 -0.99 -3.78
CA ILE A 18 -5.07 -0.34 -2.66
C ILE A 18 -3.88 0.48 -3.18
N LYS A 19 -3.11 -0.07 -4.12
CA LYS A 19 -1.98 0.63 -4.74
C LYS A 19 -2.43 1.90 -5.45
N GLU A 20 -3.54 1.85 -6.19
CA GLU A 20 -4.10 3.02 -6.87
C GLU A 20 -4.57 4.08 -5.88
N LYS A 21 -5.26 3.68 -4.80
CA LYS A 21 -5.67 4.59 -3.72
C LYS A 21 -4.47 5.31 -3.08
N ILE A 22 -3.38 4.57 -2.80
CA ILE A 22 -2.15 5.15 -2.27
C ILE A 22 -1.52 6.13 -3.26
N LYS A 23 -1.52 5.80 -4.55
CA LYS A 23 -0.97 6.68 -5.61
C LYS A 23 -1.81 7.92 -5.87
N SER A 24 -3.13 7.84 -5.69
CA SER A 24 -4.04 8.97 -5.89
C SER A 24 -3.99 10.01 -4.77
N ASP A 25 -3.45 9.64 -3.61
CA ASP A 25 -3.25 10.57 -2.49
C ASP A 25 -1.83 11.13 -2.54
N ASP A 26 -1.71 12.46 -2.59
CA ASP A 26 -0.42 13.13 -2.76
C ASP A 26 0.56 12.85 -1.61
N ILE A 27 0.07 12.76 -0.37
CA ILE A 27 0.91 12.49 0.80
C ILE A 27 1.35 11.03 0.76
N LEU A 28 0.42 10.10 0.60
CA LEU A 28 0.74 8.67 0.58
C LEU A 28 1.64 8.30 -0.61
N ASN A 29 1.43 8.91 -1.78
CA ASN A 29 2.25 8.69 -2.96
C ASN A 29 3.69 9.20 -2.73
N ARG A 30 3.85 10.40 -2.17
CA ARG A 30 5.17 10.94 -1.79
C ARG A 30 5.87 10.03 -0.78
N ILE A 31 5.15 9.56 0.25
CA ILE A 31 5.68 8.62 1.25
C ILE A 31 6.09 7.29 0.58
N LEU A 32 5.26 6.75 -0.32
CA LEU A 32 5.55 5.51 -1.04
C LEU A 32 6.84 5.63 -1.86
N ASN A 33 7.01 6.76 -2.55
CA ASN A 33 8.17 7.06 -3.40
C ASN A 33 9.40 7.55 -2.61
N LYS A 34 9.29 7.67 -1.27
CA LYS A 34 10.34 8.23 -0.40
C LYS A 34 10.76 9.65 -0.79
N GLU A 35 9.82 10.42 -1.32
CA GLU A 35 10.05 11.81 -1.70
C GLU A 35 10.07 12.69 -0.44
N ALA A 36 10.86 13.77 -0.49
CA ALA A 36 10.91 14.73 0.60
C ALA A 36 9.55 15.45 0.73
N ILE A 37 8.95 15.35 1.91
CA ILE A 37 7.72 16.07 2.24
C ILE A 37 8.14 17.32 3.01
N GLN A 38 8.02 18.49 2.38
CA GLN A 38 8.10 19.75 3.12
C GLN A 38 6.80 19.90 3.90
N VAL A 39 6.92 19.89 5.23
CA VAL A 39 5.81 20.03 6.16
C VAL A 39 5.94 21.32 6.95
N ASN A 40 4.91 22.16 6.88
CA ASN A 40 4.74 23.26 7.83
C ASN A 40 4.32 22.67 9.19
N GLU A 41 4.96 23.13 10.27
CA GLU A 41 4.77 22.60 11.63
C GLU A 41 3.31 22.72 12.11
N GLY A 42 2.82 21.68 12.80
CA GLY A 42 1.58 21.74 13.60
C GLY A 42 0.46 20.78 13.16
N GLU A 43 0.01 20.84 11.90
CA GLU A 43 -1.18 20.09 11.46
C GLU A 43 -0.86 18.97 10.46
N ILE A 44 0.33 18.97 9.87
CA ILE A 44 0.71 18.02 8.82
C ILE A 44 1.56 16.86 9.39
N ASP A 45 2.13 17.01 10.58
CA ASP A 45 2.98 15.98 11.21
C ASP A 45 2.22 14.67 11.50
N TRP A 46 1.00 14.78 12.09
CA TRP A 46 0.18 13.60 12.37
C TRP A 46 -0.33 12.92 11.08
N LYS A 47 -0.61 13.70 10.02
CA LYS A 47 -1.04 13.17 8.72
C LYS A 47 0.09 12.41 8.03
N VAL A 48 1.31 12.95 8.06
CA VAL A 48 2.50 12.28 7.51
C VAL A 48 2.80 11.00 8.28
N LYS A 49 2.76 11.04 9.62
CA LYS A 49 2.97 9.85 10.45
C LYS A 49 1.94 8.76 10.17
N CYS A 50 0.65 9.12 10.13
CA CYS A 50 -0.41 8.19 9.77
C CYS A 50 -0.21 7.64 8.34
N GLY A 51 0.19 8.49 7.39
CA GLY A 51 0.50 8.07 6.03
C GLY A 51 1.68 7.09 5.94
N GLN A 52 2.70 7.25 6.78
CA GLN A 52 3.83 6.32 6.88
C GLN A 52 3.36 4.94 7.34
N GLU A 53 2.50 4.88 8.36
CA GLU A 53 1.91 3.64 8.87
C GLU A 53 1.08 2.93 7.79
N ILE A 54 0.25 3.68 7.05
CA ILE A 54 -0.56 3.15 5.93
C ILE A 54 0.35 2.52 4.85
N VAL A 55 1.39 3.23 4.42
CA VAL A 55 2.33 2.73 3.41
C VAL A 55 3.12 1.52 3.90
N GLU A 56 3.47 1.48 5.19
CA GLU A 56 4.15 0.34 5.80
C GLU A 56 3.25 -0.91 5.80
N VAL A 57 1.97 -0.77 6.18
CA VAL A 57 0.99 -1.85 6.11
C VAL A 57 0.84 -2.36 4.68
N TYR A 58 0.74 -1.46 3.69
CA TYR A 58 0.71 -1.85 2.28
C TYR A 58 1.93 -2.68 1.87
N LYS A 59 3.14 -2.26 2.25
CA LYS A 59 4.38 -3.02 1.95
C LYS A 59 4.38 -4.40 2.61
N LYS A 60 3.88 -4.52 3.86
CA LYS A 60 3.73 -5.82 4.54
C LYS A 60 2.75 -6.72 3.79
N LEU A 61 1.62 -6.19 3.34
CA LEU A 61 0.64 -6.94 2.53
C LEU A 61 1.25 -7.43 1.21
N VAL A 62 1.97 -6.58 0.48
CA VAL A 62 2.68 -6.99 -0.75
C VAL A 62 3.61 -8.18 -0.48
N ASN A 63 4.40 -8.11 0.59
CA ASN A 63 5.31 -9.18 0.96
C ASN A 63 4.58 -10.49 1.31
N ILE A 64 3.44 -10.42 2.01
CA ILE A 64 2.62 -11.60 2.31
C ILE A 64 2.09 -12.22 1.01
N VAL A 65 1.53 -11.39 0.12
CA VAL A 65 0.98 -11.84 -1.16
C VAL A 65 2.06 -12.48 -2.03
N ASP A 66 3.26 -11.89 -2.09
CA ASP A 66 4.36 -12.46 -2.87
C ASP A 66 4.87 -13.78 -2.26
N LYS A 67 4.92 -13.92 -0.93
CA LYS A 67 5.22 -15.21 -0.29
C LYS A 67 4.19 -16.28 -0.59
N LEU A 68 2.90 -15.93 -0.64
CA LEU A 68 1.85 -16.89 -1.00
C LEU A 68 2.01 -17.41 -2.44
N LYS A 69 2.49 -16.56 -3.36
CA LYS A 69 2.80 -16.97 -4.75
C LYS A 69 4.00 -17.92 -4.86
N VAL A 70 4.97 -17.82 -3.95
CA VAL A 70 6.16 -18.69 -3.95
C VAL A 70 5.84 -20.09 -3.42
N VAL A 71 4.86 -20.20 -2.53
CA VAL A 71 4.47 -21.47 -1.87
C VAL A 71 3.35 -22.21 -2.63
N SER A 72 2.68 -21.54 -3.58
CA SER A 72 1.62 -22.13 -4.43
C SER A 72 2.18 -22.65 -5.75
#